data_AF-A0A2D9QAF8-F1
#
_entry.id   AF-A0A2D9QAF8-F1
#
_cell.length_a   1.000
_cell.length_b   1.000
_cell.length_c   1.000
_cell.angle_alpha   90.00
_cell.angle_beta   90.00
_cell.angle_gamma   90.00
#
_symmetry.space_group_name_H-M   'P 1'
#
loop_
_entity.id
_entity.type
_entity.pdbx_description
1 polymer ?
#
loop_
_entity_poly.entity_id
_entity_poly.type
_entity_poly.pdbx_seq_one_letter_code
_entity_poly.pdbx_strand_id
1 'polypeptide(L)'
;MRKIFTIVFSLFFTGVTLGQDVNDTTRFIPESEVPKVILNQQDILYPSNFVSEWEVQELDGMHDAPNILYFAKFEEDGRPGFSAAYLPNGTLVFHSEFTPAEIIPSTVRLKVDQDYKDFEIHSAKFISLYNPERELYLVKLLAGNQMKFVFYNTVGNEIDKIELPAEILLLMR
;
A
#
# COMPACT_ATOMS: atom_id res chain seq x y z
N MET A 1 -2.32 -62.60 35.29
CA MET A 1 -1.99 -62.79 33.85
C MET A 1 -3.29 -62.57 33.08
N ARG A 2 -3.46 -61.74 32.06
CA ARG A 2 -2.62 -61.31 30.93
C ARG A 2 -3.11 -59.92 30.47
N LYS A 3 -2.23 -59.20 29.80
CA LYS A 3 -2.15 -57.74 29.69
C LYS A 3 -3.25 -57.09 28.83
N ILE A 4 -3.76 -55.95 29.28
CA ILE A 4 -4.56 -54.98 28.52
C ILE A 4 -3.62 -54.32 27.50
N PHE A 5 -3.92 -54.46 26.22
CA PHE A 5 -3.14 -53.85 25.14
C PHE A 5 -3.96 -52.70 24.56
N THR A 6 -3.79 -51.50 25.12
CA THR A 6 -4.37 -50.27 24.57
C THR A 6 -3.43 -49.77 23.47
N ILE A 7 -3.83 -49.88 22.20
CA ILE A 7 -3.12 -49.25 21.09
C ILE A 7 -3.69 -47.84 20.92
N VAL A 8 -2.95 -46.84 21.37
CA VAL A 8 -3.22 -45.43 21.07
C VAL A 8 -2.66 -45.16 19.68
N PHE A 9 -3.55 -45.02 18.70
CA PHE A 9 -3.20 -44.63 17.33
C PHE A 9 -3.04 -43.11 17.29
N SER A 10 -1.83 -42.62 17.56
CA SER A 10 -1.49 -41.20 17.41
C SER A 10 -1.38 -40.85 15.92
N LEU A 11 -2.44 -40.27 15.36
CA LEU A 11 -2.43 -39.59 14.08
C LEU A 11 -1.60 -38.30 14.22
N PHE A 12 -0.33 -38.35 13.80
CA PHE A 12 0.44 -37.15 13.51
C PHE A 12 -0.06 -36.58 12.19
N PHE A 13 -0.98 -35.61 12.27
CA PHE A 13 -1.25 -34.72 11.14
C PHE A 13 -0.02 -33.84 10.94
N THR A 14 0.86 -34.20 10.00
CA THR A 14 1.85 -33.27 9.46
C THR A 14 1.08 -32.26 8.62
N GLY A 15 0.66 -31.17 9.25
CA GLY A 15 0.15 -30.01 8.54
C GLY A 15 1.24 -29.53 7.59
N VAL A 16 1.01 -29.68 6.29
CA VAL A 16 1.82 -29.03 5.27
C VAL A 16 1.59 -27.54 5.46
N THR A 17 2.55 -26.83 6.04
CA THR A 17 2.60 -25.38 5.96
C THR A 17 2.94 -25.05 4.50
N LEU A 18 1.92 -24.79 3.69
CA LEU A 18 2.12 -24.01 2.47
C LEU A 18 2.55 -22.62 2.97
N GLY A 19 3.85 -22.36 2.97
CA GLY A 19 4.35 -21.00 3.10
C GLY A 19 3.62 -20.17 2.06
N GLN A 20 2.97 -19.08 2.49
CA GLN A 20 2.44 -18.12 1.54
C GLN A 20 3.64 -17.58 0.78
N ASP A 21 3.76 -17.95 -0.50
CA ASP A 21 4.65 -17.28 -1.42
C ASP A 21 4.13 -15.84 -1.48
N VAL A 22 4.77 -14.95 -0.72
CA VAL A 22 4.53 -13.51 -0.83
C VAL A 22 5.16 -13.16 -2.17
N ASN A 23 4.38 -13.26 -3.24
CA ASN A 23 4.79 -12.78 -4.54
C ASN A 23 4.84 -11.25 -4.45
N ASP A 24 5.93 -10.73 -3.88
CA ASP A 24 6.20 -9.30 -3.84
C ASP A 24 6.53 -8.88 -5.26
N THR A 25 5.53 -8.39 -5.97
CA THR A 25 5.68 -7.89 -7.33
C THR A 25 6.42 -6.55 -7.38
N THR A 26 6.89 -6.05 -6.23
CA THR A 26 7.69 -4.83 -6.12
C THR A 26 9.17 -5.14 -6.36
N ARG A 27 9.78 -4.40 -7.26
CA ARG A 27 11.23 -4.45 -7.49
C ARG A 27 11.82 -3.06 -7.42
N PHE A 28 12.84 -2.88 -6.59
CA PHE A 28 13.66 -1.67 -6.60
C PHE A 28 14.49 -1.60 -7.87
N ILE A 29 14.51 -0.44 -8.52
CA ILE A 29 15.21 -0.23 -9.79
C ILE A 29 16.13 0.98 -9.69
N PRO A 30 17.29 0.97 -10.37
CA PRO A 30 18.08 2.18 -10.54
C PRO A 30 17.35 3.17 -11.47
N GLU A 31 17.61 4.47 -11.31
CA GLU A 31 17.04 5.52 -12.17
C GLU A 31 17.28 5.27 -13.67
N SER A 32 18.41 4.64 -14.03
CA SER A 32 18.74 4.28 -15.42
C SER A 32 17.77 3.29 -16.07
N GLU A 33 16.99 2.54 -15.28
CA GLU A 33 15.94 1.64 -15.76
C GLU A 33 14.57 2.33 -15.87
N VAL A 34 14.41 3.54 -15.35
CA VAL A 34 13.16 4.29 -15.41
C VAL A 34 12.98 4.90 -16.80
N PRO A 35 11.82 4.73 -17.46
CA PRO A 35 11.53 5.38 -18.73
C PRO A 35 11.74 6.89 -18.67
N LYS A 36 12.45 7.45 -19.66
CA LYS A 36 12.79 8.88 -19.68
C LYS A 36 11.57 9.81 -19.63
N VAL A 37 10.43 9.36 -20.15
CA VAL A 37 9.17 10.12 -20.07
C VAL A 37 8.69 10.28 -18.62
N ILE A 38 8.91 9.27 -17.77
CA ILE A 38 8.56 9.30 -16.34
C ILE A 38 9.53 10.21 -15.59
N LEU A 39 10.84 10.09 -15.86
CA LEU A 39 11.85 10.98 -15.27
C LEU A 39 11.55 12.45 -15.58
N ASN A 40 11.28 12.77 -16.85
CA ASN A 40 10.91 14.13 -17.24
C ASN A 40 9.61 14.59 -16.55
N GLN A 41 8.62 13.70 -16.40
CA GLN A 41 7.36 14.05 -15.75
C GLN A 41 7.54 14.30 -14.24
N GLN A 42 8.38 13.50 -13.58
CA GLN A 42 8.77 13.68 -12.18
C GLN A 42 9.44 15.06 -11.99
N ASP A 43 10.40 15.41 -12.84
CA ASP A 43 11.10 16.70 -12.79
C ASP A 43 10.17 17.89 -13.07
N ILE A 44 9.14 17.71 -13.92
CA ILE A 44 8.16 18.76 -14.21
C ILE A 44 7.23 18.99 -13.02
N LEU A 45 6.72 17.91 -12.42
CA LEU A 45 5.75 17.98 -11.34
C LEU A 45 6.38 18.34 -10.00
N TYR A 46 7.62 17.90 -9.78
CA TYR A 46 8.32 18.02 -8.50
C TYR A 46 9.78 18.48 -8.70
N PRO A 47 10.02 19.66 -9.29
CA PRO A 47 11.34 20.09 -9.79
C PRO A 47 12.44 20.25 -8.73
N SER A 48 12.08 20.31 -7.46
CA SER A 48 12.99 20.54 -6.33
C SER A 48 13.12 19.34 -5.40
N ASN A 49 12.51 18.19 -5.74
CA ASN A 49 12.56 17.03 -4.87
C ASN A 49 13.82 16.19 -5.07
N PHE A 50 14.19 15.46 -4.03
CA PHE A 50 15.21 14.42 -4.11
C PHE A 50 14.49 13.07 -4.16
N VAL A 51 14.57 12.37 -5.29
CA VAL A 51 14.06 11.00 -5.40
C VAL A 51 15.04 10.06 -4.71
N SER A 52 14.60 9.51 -3.58
CA SER A 52 15.41 8.60 -2.77
C SER A 52 15.41 7.18 -3.33
N GLU A 53 14.32 6.80 -4.01
CA GLU A 53 14.11 5.42 -4.45
C GLU A 53 13.13 5.33 -5.61
N TRP A 54 13.42 4.42 -6.54
CA TRP A 54 12.52 4.02 -7.61
C TRP A 54 12.10 2.56 -7.43
N GLU A 55 10.81 2.29 -7.58
CA GLU A 55 10.26 0.93 -7.63
C GLU A 55 9.49 0.71 -8.94
N VAL A 56 9.44 -0.53 -9.40
CA VAL A 56 8.46 -0.99 -10.38
C VAL A 56 7.57 -2.04 -9.72
N GLN A 57 6.28 -2.00 -10.01
CA GLN A 57 5.33 -2.99 -9.52
C GLN A 57 4.40 -3.49 -10.63
N GLU A 58 4.23 -4.80 -10.69
CA GLU A 58 3.30 -5.45 -11.62
C GLU A 58 1.90 -5.56 -11.02
N LEU A 59 0.89 -5.18 -11.79
CA LEU A 59 -0.51 -5.15 -11.39
C LEU A 59 -1.20 -6.52 -11.38
N ASP A 60 -0.57 -7.59 -11.90
CA ASP A 60 -1.19 -8.94 -11.91
C ASP A 60 -0.21 -10.10 -12.19
N GLY A 61 1.05 -10.01 -11.76
CA GLY A 61 2.04 -11.12 -11.85
C GLY A 61 2.32 -11.66 -13.27
N MET A 62 1.88 -10.96 -14.31
CA MET A 62 2.20 -11.22 -15.71
C MET A 62 3.18 -10.15 -16.19
N HIS A 63 4.39 -10.58 -16.53
CA HIS A 63 5.43 -9.77 -17.15
C HIS A 63 4.99 -9.34 -18.56
N ASP A 64 4.28 -8.21 -18.66
CA ASP A 64 4.09 -7.46 -19.90
C ASP A 64 3.83 -5.97 -19.60
N ALA A 65 4.34 -5.11 -20.48
CA ALA A 65 4.49 -3.67 -20.29
C ALA A 65 3.23 -2.84 -19.95
N PRO A 66 1.96 -3.19 -20.27
CA PRO A 66 0.84 -2.32 -19.91
C PRO A 66 0.43 -2.41 -18.42
N ASN A 67 0.92 -3.42 -17.69
CA ASN A 67 0.48 -3.73 -16.32
C ASN A 67 1.55 -3.41 -15.27
N ILE A 68 2.40 -2.41 -15.51
CA ILE A 68 3.44 -2.01 -14.56
C ILE A 68 3.25 -0.55 -14.12
N LEU A 69 3.50 -0.29 -12.85
CA LEU A 69 3.59 1.07 -12.29
C LEU A 69 5.00 1.35 -11.84
N TYR A 70 5.47 2.56 -12.13
CA TYR A 70 6.73 3.09 -11.62
C TYR A 70 6.43 4.01 -10.45
N PHE A 71 7.08 3.77 -9.32
CA PHE A 71 6.95 4.57 -8.12
C PHE A 71 8.22 5.38 -7.91
N ALA A 72 8.07 6.70 -7.82
CA ALA A 72 9.08 7.56 -7.23
C ALA A 72 8.77 7.72 -5.75
N LYS A 73 9.74 7.44 -4.86
CA LYS A 73 9.68 7.90 -3.46
C LYS A 73 10.66 9.04 -3.29
N PHE A 74 10.22 10.11 -2.65
CA PHE A 74 10.99 11.34 -2.61
C PHE A 74 10.76 12.14 -1.35
N GLU A 75 11.64 13.12 -1.16
CA GLU A 75 11.50 14.16 -0.15
C GLU A 75 10.97 15.44 -0.77
N GLU A 76 10.02 16.09 -0.09
CA GLU A 76 9.51 17.41 -0.47
C GLU A 76 9.75 18.39 0.69
N ASP A 77 10.40 19.51 0.40
CA ASP A 77 10.86 20.48 1.41
C ASP A 77 11.68 19.85 2.56
N GLY A 78 12.49 18.84 2.23
CA GLY A 78 13.31 18.10 3.20
C GLY A 78 12.52 17.16 4.12
N ARG A 79 11.24 16.90 3.80
CA ARG A 79 10.41 15.92 4.50
C ARG A 79 10.30 14.65 3.66
N PRO A 80 10.65 13.46 4.19
CA PRO A 80 10.40 12.20 3.50
C PRO A 80 8.93 11.80 3.58
N GLY A 81 8.58 10.75 2.85
CA GLY A 81 7.26 10.13 2.91
C GLY A 81 6.33 10.50 1.76
N PHE A 82 6.86 11.13 0.71
CA PHE A 82 6.12 11.41 -0.52
C PHE A 82 6.37 10.30 -1.53
N SER A 83 5.35 10.03 -2.34
CA SER A 83 5.48 9.13 -3.47
C SER A 83 4.55 9.50 -4.61
N ALA A 84 4.97 9.20 -5.83
CA ALA A 84 4.17 9.36 -7.04
C ALA A 84 4.22 8.06 -7.85
N ALA A 85 3.07 7.65 -8.39
CA ALA A 85 2.94 6.46 -9.21
C ALA A 85 2.62 6.83 -10.66
N TYR A 86 3.36 6.23 -11.59
CA TYR A 86 3.31 6.53 -13.02
C TYR A 86 3.04 5.27 -13.85
N LEU A 87 2.25 5.44 -14.90
CA LEU A 87 2.18 4.49 -16.00
C LEU A 87 3.44 4.59 -16.88
N PRO A 88 3.78 3.56 -17.69
CA PRO A 88 4.97 3.55 -18.55
C PRO A 88 5.06 4.71 -19.55
N ASN A 89 3.91 5.29 -19.91
CA ASN A 89 3.80 6.44 -20.81
C ASN A 89 4.04 7.79 -20.12
N GLY A 90 4.32 7.81 -18.81
CA GLY A 90 4.50 9.03 -18.02
C GLY A 90 3.22 9.60 -17.42
N THR A 91 2.06 8.97 -17.59
CA THR A 91 0.82 9.43 -16.94
C THR A 91 0.91 9.22 -15.44
N LEU A 92 0.76 10.30 -14.67
CA LEU A 92 0.63 10.26 -13.21
C LEU A 92 -0.72 9.64 -12.82
N VAL A 93 -0.69 8.59 -12.02
CA VAL A 93 -1.87 7.88 -11.51
C VAL A 93 -2.32 8.51 -10.19
N PHE A 94 -1.38 8.61 -9.25
CA PHE A 94 -1.61 9.26 -7.97
C PHE A 94 -0.32 9.82 -7.38
N HIS A 95 -0.53 10.75 -6.45
CA HIS A 95 0.44 11.23 -5.49
C HIS A 95 0.02 10.77 -4.09
N SER A 96 0.95 10.43 -3.21
CA SER A 96 0.65 10.19 -1.81
C SER A 96 1.69 10.74 -0.83
N GLU A 97 1.20 11.27 0.29
CA GLU A 97 1.99 11.82 1.39
C GLU A 97 1.75 11.00 2.66
N PHE A 98 2.82 10.62 3.35
CA PHE A 98 2.74 10.04 4.69
C PHE A 98 2.14 11.04 5.68
N THR A 99 1.10 10.61 6.38
CA THR A 99 0.39 11.43 7.36
C THR A 99 0.49 10.75 8.73
N PRO A 100 1.28 11.30 9.68
CA PRO A 100 1.30 10.78 11.04
C PRO A 100 -0.07 10.94 11.72
N ALA A 101 -0.39 10.07 12.67
CA ALA A 101 -1.72 9.98 13.28
C ALA A 101 -2.23 11.32 13.84
N GLU A 102 -1.33 12.14 14.36
CA GLU A 102 -1.62 13.41 15.03
C GLU A 102 -2.17 14.49 14.09
N ILE A 103 -1.84 14.42 12.80
CA ILE A 103 -2.24 15.44 11.81
C ILE A 103 -3.33 14.95 10.87
N ILE A 104 -3.81 13.71 11.03
CA ILE A 104 -4.98 13.22 10.29
C ILE A 104 -6.19 14.10 10.65
N PRO A 105 -6.99 14.57 9.67
CA PRO A 105 -8.14 15.41 9.93
C PRO A 105 -9.09 14.78 10.96
N SER A 106 -9.59 15.60 11.89
CA SER A 106 -10.51 15.13 12.93
C SER A 106 -11.77 14.48 12.37
N THR A 107 -12.22 14.92 11.19
CA THR A 107 -13.37 14.32 10.47
C THR A 107 -13.14 12.85 10.15
N VAL A 108 -11.93 12.47 9.73
CA VAL A 108 -11.54 11.08 9.45
C VAL A 108 -11.26 10.34 10.75
N ARG A 109 -10.47 10.93 11.66
CA ARG A 109 -10.10 10.30 12.94
C ARG A 109 -11.31 9.90 13.78
N LEU A 110 -12.28 10.80 13.94
CA LEU A 110 -13.51 10.50 14.71
C LEU A 110 -14.34 9.36 14.10
N LYS A 111 -14.30 9.22 12.78
CA LYS A 111 -15.01 8.16 12.05
C LYS A 111 -14.32 6.83 12.23
N VAL A 112 -13.00 6.80 12.08
CA VAL A 112 -12.19 5.61 12.38
C VAL A 112 -12.38 5.15 13.83
N ASP A 113 -12.29 6.04 14.80
CA ASP A 113 -12.48 5.72 16.22
C ASP A 113 -13.89 5.16 16.50
N GLN A 114 -14.90 5.61 15.74
CA GLN A 114 -16.28 5.12 15.84
C GLN A 114 -16.45 3.72 15.24
N ASP A 115 -15.89 3.50 14.04
CA ASP A 115 -16.05 2.29 13.24
C ASP A 115 -15.13 1.15 13.74
N TYR A 116 -13.99 1.50 14.33
CA TYR A 116 -12.89 0.60 14.70
C TYR A 116 -12.43 0.76 16.15
N LYS A 117 -13.35 0.68 17.10
CA LYS A 117 -13.11 0.94 18.55
C LYS A 117 -11.98 0.13 19.21
N ASP A 118 -11.69 -1.05 18.67
CA ASP A 118 -10.66 -1.95 19.20
C ASP A 118 -9.29 -1.77 18.52
N PHE A 119 -9.17 -0.80 17.61
CA PHE A 119 -7.96 -0.49 16.88
C PHE A 119 -7.43 0.90 17.22
N GLU A 120 -6.11 1.03 17.21
CA GLU A 120 -5.42 2.31 17.28
C GLU A 120 -5.02 2.77 15.87
N ILE A 121 -5.15 4.07 15.62
CA ILE A 121 -4.65 4.69 14.39
C ILE A 121 -3.13 4.82 14.48
N HIS A 122 -2.41 4.12 13.62
CA HIS A 122 -0.95 4.20 13.58
C HIS A 122 -0.48 5.36 12.68
N SER A 123 -1.03 5.45 11.48
CA SER A 123 -0.69 6.47 10.48
C SER A 123 -1.71 6.46 9.34
N ALA A 124 -1.59 7.40 8.42
CA ALA A 124 -2.29 7.36 7.15
C ALA A 124 -1.35 7.69 5.98
N LYS A 125 -1.84 7.46 4.77
CA LYS A 125 -1.37 8.14 3.56
C LYS A 125 -2.50 9.01 3.04
N PHE A 126 -2.25 10.29 2.84
CA PHE A 126 -3.13 11.13 2.04
C PHE A 126 -2.80 10.89 0.57
N ILE A 127 -3.83 10.64 -0.26
CA ILE A 127 -3.68 10.22 -1.64
C ILE A 127 -4.51 11.13 -2.53
N SER A 128 -3.87 11.72 -3.54
CA SER A 128 -4.50 12.46 -4.63
C SER A 128 -4.47 11.60 -5.90
N LEU A 129 -5.62 11.09 -6.30
CA LEU A 129 -5.87 10.38 -7.56
C LEU A 129 -6.20 11.37 -8.66
N TYR A 130 -5.75 11.10 -9.88
CA TYR A 130 -5.99 11.99 -11.02
C TYR A 130 -6.98 11.45 -12.05
N ASN A 131 -7.38 10.17 -11.96
CA ASN A 131 -8.36 9.59 -12.88
C ASN A 131 -9.19 8.44 -12.25
N PRO A 132 -10.48 8.68 -11.89
CA PRO A 132 -11.09 10.00 -11.75
C PRO A 132 -10.41 10.81 -10.62
N GLU A 133 -10.45 12.14 -10.73
CA GLU A 133 -9.87 13.03 -9.71
C GLU A 133 -10.57 12.83 -8.36
N ARG A 134 -9.82 12.39 -7.34
CA ARG A 134 -10.32 12.12 -5.99
C ARG A 134 -9.22 12.25 -4.95
N GLU A 135 -9.61 12.63 -3.74
CA GLU A 135 -8.72 12.65 -2.58
C GLU A 135 -9.23 11.68 -1.51
N LEU A 136 -8.31 10.92 -0.93
CA LEU A 136 -8.64 9.90 0.07
C LEU A 136 -7.49 9.65 1.05
N TYR A 137 -7.83 9.09 2.20
CA TYR A 137 -6.91 8.64 3.23
C TYR A 137 -6.88 7.12 3.26
N LEU A 138 -5.69 6.54 3.13
CA LEU A 138 -5.44 5.14 3.48
C LEU A 138 -4.96 5.11 4.94
N VAL A 139 -5.81 4.71 5.87
CA VAL A 139 -5.50 4.66 7.29
C VAL A 139 -5.00 3.27 7.67
N LYS A 140 -3.84 3.23 8.33
CA LYS A 140 -3.25 2.03 8.92
C LYS A 140 -3.68 1.93 10.39
N LEU A 141 -4.33 0.82 10.71
CA LEU A 141 -4.87 0.51 12.02
C LEU A 141 -4.12 -0.68 12.63
N LEU A 142 -3.91 -0.65 13.95
CA LEU A 142 -3.26 -1.71 14.70
C LEU A 142 -4.11 -2.15 15.90
N ALA A 143 -4.17 -3.46 16.13
CA ALA A 143 -4.76 -4.06 17.32
C ALA A 143 -3.89 -5.25 17.76
N GLY A 144 -2.96 -5.01 18.70
CA GLY A 144 -1.92 -5.98 19.03
C GLY A 144 -1.08 -6.33 17.80
N ASN A 145 -1.13 -7.58 17.35
CA ASN A 145 -0.42 -8.05 16.15
C ASN A 145 -1.27 -7.97 14.86
N GLN A 146 -2.52 -7.50 14.94
CA GLN A 146 -3.38 -7.36 13.78
C GLN A 146 -3.16 -6.00 13.12
N MET A 147 -2.95 -6.01 11.80
CA MET A 147 -2.90 -4.81 10.98
C MET A 147 -4.12 -4.76 10.07
N LYS A 148 -4.74 -3.59 9.96
CA LYS A 148 -5.82 -3.33 8.99
C LYS A 148 -5.55 -2.05 8.21
N PHE A 149 -5.89 -2.08 6.93
CA PHE A 149 -5.93 -0.92 6.06
C PHE A 149 -7.38 -0.62 5.67
N VAL A 150 -7.78 0.64 5.85
CA VAL A 150 -9.12 1.16 5.56
C VAL A 150 -9.00 2.48 4.80
N PHE A 151 -9.95 2.75 3.92
CA PHE A 151 -9.94 3.95 3.09
C PHE A 151 -11.07 4.89 3.49
N TYR A 152 -10.78 6.18 3.56
CA TYR A 152 -11.77 7.21 3.87
C TYR A 152 -11.65 8.36 2.87
N ASN A 153 -12.76 8.97 2.49
CA ASN A 153 -12.70 10.25 1.78
C ASN A 153 -12.39 11.41 2.73
N THR A 154 -12.19 12.61 2.18
CA THR A 154 -11.83 13.81 2.97
C THR A 154 -12.92 14.28 3.95
N VAL A 155 -14.16 13.81 3.81
CA VAL A 155 -15.27 14.11 4.73
C VAL A 155 -15.50 13.01 5.78
N GLY A 156 -14.70 11.94 5.78
CA GLY A 156 -14.75 10.88 6.78
C GLY A 156 -15.75 9.76 6.48
N ASN A 157 -16.19 9.58 5.23
CA ASN A 157 -16.92 8.36 4.86
C ASN A 157 -15.93 7.28 4.46
N GLU A 158 -16.10 6.06 4.99
CA GLU A 158 -15.34 4.89 4.57
C GLU A 158 -15.66 4.58 3.10
N ILE A 159 -14.63 4.20 2.34
CA ILE A 159 -14.71 3.79 0.94
C ILE A 159 -14.41 2.29 0.89
N ASP A 160 -15.31 1.52 0.27
CA ASP A 160 -15.06 0.10 0.05
C ASP A 160 -13.92 -0.08 -0.96
N LYS A 161 -13.04 -1.06 -0.71
CA LYS A 161 -11.91 -1.40 -1.58
C LYS A 161 -12.36 -1.77 -3.00
N ILE A 162 -13.56 -2.33 -3.16
CA ILE A 162 -14.11 -2.68 -4.48
C ILE A 162 -14.41 -1.45 -5.34
N GLU A 163 -14.57 -0.27 -4.73
CA GLU A 163 -14.81 0.99 -5.42
C GLU A 163 -13.51 1.69 -5.84
N LEU A 164 -12.36 1.17 -5.42
CA LEU A 164 -11.05 1.76 -5.69
C LEU A 164 -10.40 1.16 -6.96
N PRO A 165 -9.67 1.97 -7.73
CA PRO A 165 -8.80 1.46 -8.79
C PRO A 165 -7.76 0.48 -8.24
N ALA A 166 -7.39 -0.52 -9.03
CA ALA A 166 -6.43 -1.56 -8.62
C ALA A 166 -5.06 -0.97 -8.22
N GLU A 167 -4.67 0.14 -8.87
CA GLU A 167 -3.43 0.87 -8.64
C GLU A 167 -3.32 1.38 -7.18
N ILE A 168 -4.45 1.70 -6.55
CA ILE A 168 -4.49 2.22 -5.17
C ILE A 168 -4.37 1.10 -4.15
N LEU A 169 -4.88 -0.09 -4.48
CA LEU A 169 -4.78 -1.25 -3.61
C LEU A 169 -3.33 -1.68 -3.38
N LEU A 170 -2.44 -1.33 -4.32
CA LEU A 170 -1.01 -1.54 -4.18
C LEU A 170 -0.39 -0.78 -3.01
N LEU A 171 -1.03 0.24 -2.46
CA LEU A 171 -0.50 0.97 -1.29
C LEU A 171 -0.71 0.25 0.04
N MET A 172 -1.49 -0.85 0.06
CA MET A 172 -1.86 -1.59 1.28
C MET A 172 -0.76 -2.58 1.76
N ARG A 173 0.51 -2.20 1.64
CA ARG A 173 1.67 -3.02 2.02
C ARG A 173 2.14 -2.70 3.44
#